data_AF-A0A0U5B8R5-F1
#
_entry.id   AF-A0A0U5B8R5-F1
#
_cell.length_a   1.000
_cell.length_b   1.000
_cell.length_c   1.000
_cell.angle_alpha   90.00
_cell.angle_beta   90.00
_cell.angle_gamma   90.00
#
_symmetry.space_group_name_H-M   'P 1'
#
loop_
_entity.id
_entity.type
_entity.pdbx_description
1 polymer ?
#
loop_
_entity_poly.entity_id
_entity_poly.type
_entity_poly.pdbx_seq_one_letter_code
_entity_poly.pdbx_strand_id
1 'polypeptide(L)' 'MIVNYMIALIMPLVLAAVLSRVIRNVWVSIIATFGIMMVGFDGAYQPLPVILIGAAAGLIGMYIGYLWLKKNNLTE' A
#
# COMPACT_ATOMS: atom_id res chain seq x y z
N MET A 1 5.72 19.62 4.84
CA MET A 1 6.74 18.54 4.75
C MET A 1 6.36 17.33 5.61
N ILE A 2 6.34 17.43 6.94
CA ILE A 2 6.03 16.28 7.83
C ILE A 2 4.69 15.60 7.52
N VAL A 3 3.63 16.38 7.27
CA VAL A 3 2.30 15.83 6.94
C VAL A 3 2.33 14.97 5.68
N ASN A 4 3.08 15.36 4.65
CA ASN A 4 3.19 14.58 3.41
C ASN A 4 3.94 13.26 3.63
N TYR A 5 4.96 13.25 4.49
CA TYR A 5 5.65 12.02 4.89
C TYR A 5 4.75 11.09 5.70
N MET A 6 3.94 11.64 6.61
CA MET A 6 2.97 10.87 7.39
C MET A 6 1.90 10.24 6.49
N ILE A 7 1.37 10.99 5.52
CA ILE A 7 0.39 10.48 4.56
C ILE A 7 1.03 9.41 3.68
N ALA A 8 2.24 9.65 3.17
CA ALA A 8 2.96 8.68 2.36
C ALA A 8 3.29 7.39 3.13
N LEU A 9 3.39 7.42 4.45
CA LEU A 9 3.63 6.21 5.25
C LEU A 9 2.32 5.49 5.62
N ILE A 10 1.31 6.22 6.06
CA ILE A 10 0.07 5.61 6.58
C ILE A 10 -0.82 5.13 5.44
N MET A 11 -0.95 5.93 4.38
CA MET A 11 -1.96 5.69 3.36
C MET A 11 -1.70 4.46 2.50
N PRO A 12 -0.49 4.23 1.97
CA PRO A 12 -0.19 3.00 1.23
C PRO A 12 -0.31 1.76 2.11
N LEU A 13 0.04 1.87 3.39
CA LEU A 13 -0.04 0.77 4.33
C LEU A 13 -1.50 0.34 4.56
N VAL A 14 -2.39 1.31 4.82
CA VAL A 14 -3.82 1.04 5.03
C VAL A 14 -4.46 0.54 3.74
N LEU A 15 -4.16 1.16 2.59
CA LEU A 15 -4.71 0.73 1.31
C LEU A 15 -4.28 -0.69 0.94
N ALA A 16 -2.99 -1.01 1.05
CA ALA A 16 -2.49 -2.35 0.74
C ALA A 16 -3.11 -3.41 1.65
N ALA A 17 -3.28 -3.12 2.95
CA ALA A 17 -3.89 -4.04 3.91
C ALA A 17 -5.39 -4.26 3.62
N VAL A 18 -6.14 -3.20 3.33
CA VAL A 18 -7.58 -3.28 3.01
C VAL A 18 -7.81 -3.95 1.66
N LEU A 19 -7.04 -3.57 0.63
CA LEU A 19 -7.14 -4.16 -0.70
C LEU A 19 -6.73 -5.63 -0.70
N SER A 20 -5.72 -6.01 0.10
CA SER A 20 -5.37 -7.42 0.30
C SER A 20 -6.58 -8.22 0.78
N ARG A 21 -7.38 -7.67 1.71
CA ARG A 21 -8.59 -8.34 2.22
C ARG A 21 -9.69 -8.49 1.17
N VAL A 22 -9.90 -7.45 0.36
CA VAL A 22 -10.99 -7.42 -0.64
C VAL A 22 -10.65 -8.28 -1.85
N ILE A 23 -9.43 -8.10 -2.38
CA ILE A 23 -9.03 -8.70 -3.65
C ILE A 23 -8.59 -10.15 -3.47
N ARG A 24 -8.16 -10.54 -2.25
CA ARG A 24 -7.58 -11.86 -1.91
C ARG A 24 -6.36 -12.26 -2.77
N ASN A 25 -5.91 -11.38 -3.65
CA ASN A 25 -4.67 -11.52 -4.41
C ASN A 25 -3.72 -10.39 -4.03
N VAL A 26 -2.61 -10.80 -3.43
CA VAL A 26 -1.62 -9.90 -2.85
C VAL A 26 -0.94 -9.03 -3.92
N TRP A 27 -0.68 -9.58 -5.11
CA TRP A 27 -0.06 -8.84 -6.21
C TRP A 27 -0.98 -7.74 -6.76
N VAL A 28 -2.26 -8.07 -6.93
CA VAL A 28 -3.26 -7.11 -7.42
C VAL A 28 -3.49 -6.00 -6.38
N SER A 29 -3.44 -6.32 -5.09
CA SER A 29 -3.54 -5.31 -4.02
C SER A 29 -2.40 -4.29 -4.05
N ILE A 30 -1.18 -4.73 -4.38
CA ILE A 30 -0.01 -3.85 -4.53
C ILE A 30 -0.17 -2.94 -5.74
N ILE A 31 -0.54 -3.50 -6.89
CA ILE A 31 -0.67 -2.71 -8.12
C ILE A 31 -1.80 -1.69 -7.95
N ALA A 32 -2.92 -2.08 -7.35
CA ALA A 32 -4.01 -1.17 -7.04
C ALA A 32 -3.58 -0.07 -6.05
N THR A 33 -2.82 -0.41 -5.02
CA THR A 33 -2.29 0.59 -4.06
C THR A 33 -1.36 1.58 -4.76
N PHE A 34 -0.42 1.12 -5.58
CA PHE A 34 0.46 1.99 -6.36
C PHE A 34 -0.32 2.85 -7.35
N GLY A 35 -1.32 2.30 -8.04
CA GLY A 35 -2.19 3.04 -8.96
C GLY A 35 -2.96 4.16 -8.24
N ILE A 36 -3.53 3.87 -7.07
CA ILE A 36 -4.23 4.87 -6.25
C ILE A 36 -3.26 5.95 -5.76
N MET A 37 -2.04 5.59 -5.36
CA MET A 37 -1.04 6.58 -4.97
C MET A 37 -0.58 7.45 -6.14
N MET A 38 -0.42 6.88 -7.33
CA MET A 38 -0.03 7.65 -8.52
C MET A 38 -1.13 8.60 -9.00
N VAL A 39 -2.38 8.14 -9.06
CA VAL A 39 -3.51 8.94 -9.56
C VAL A 39 -4.08 9.88 -8.50
N GLY A 40 -4.17 9.43 -7.24
CA GLY A 40 -4.83 10.16 -6.16
C GLY A 40 -3.96 11.18 -5.43
N PHE A 41 -2.62 11.08 -5.55
CA PHE A 41 -1.68 11.91 -4.77
C PHE A 41 -0.59 12.55 -5.62
N ASP A 42 -0.79 12.64 -6.94
CA ASP A 42 0.23 13.12 -7.90
C ASP A 42 1.58 12.44 -7.67
N GLY A 43 1.57 11.12 -7.44
CA GLY A 43 2.74 10.37 -7.00
C GLY A 43 3.95 10.50 -7.93
N ALA A 44 3.73 10.77 -9.22
CA ALA A 44 4.80 11.00 -10.20
C ALA A 44 5.55 12.33 -9.99
N TYR A 45 4.93 13.31 -9.34
CA TYR A 45 5.50 14.64 -9.09
C TYR A 45 6.02 14.82 -7.66
N GLN A 46 5.90 13.78 -6.83
CA GLN A 46 6.39 13.83 -5.45
C GLN A 46 7.92 13.67 -5.35
N PRO A 47 8.55 14.22 -4.29
CA PRO A 47 9.98 14.04 -4.07
C PRO A 47 10.33 12.56 -3.90
N LEU A 48 11.46 12.14 -4.46
CA LEU A 48 11.98 10.76 -4.38
C LEU A 48 11.85 10.12 -2.97
N PRO A 49 12.21 10.82 -1.88
CA PRO A 49 12.09 10.26 -0.52
C PRO A 49 10.66 9.88 -0.14
N VAL A 50 9.67 10.67 -0.58
CA VAL A 50 8.25 10.41 -0.28
C VAL A 50 7.75 9.19 -1.04
N ILE A 51 8.17 9.05 -2.30
CA ILE A 51 7.86 7.88 -3.14
C ILE A 51 8.46 6.61 -2.52
N LEU A 52 9.72 6.65 -2.08
CA LEU A 52 10.39 5.50 -1.46
C LEU A 52 9.73 5.08 -0.14
N ILE A 53 9.35 6.07 0.69
CA ILE A 53 8.61 5.81 1.93
C ILE A 53 7.25 5.18 1.63
N GLY A 54 6.53 5.68 0.62
CA GLY A 54 5.25 5.12 0.21
C GLY A 54 5.34 3.72 -0.36
N ALA A 55 6.37 3.44 -1.16
CA ALA A 55 6.62 2.10 -1.67
C ALA A 55 6.95 1.11 -0.53
N ALA A 56 7.83 1.49 0.39
CA ALA A 56 8.18 0.66 1.55
C ALA A 56 6.95 0.40 2.44
N ALA A 57 6.15 1.44 2.70
CA ALA A 57 4.92 1.31 3.46
C ALA A 57 3.87 0.41 2.78
N GLY A 58 3.74 0.51 1.45
CA GLY A 58 2.86 -0.36 0.67
C GLY A 58 3.27 -1.84 0.72
N LEU A 59 4.58 -2.12 0.66
CA LEU A 59 5.12 -3.48 0.82
C LEU A 59 4.86 -4.04 2.23
N ILE A 60 5.01 -3.21 3.27
CA ILE A 60 4.71 -3.60 4.65
C ILE A 60 3.20 -3.88 4.82
N GLY A 61 2.35 -3.01 4.30
CA GLY A 61 0.89 -3.20 4.33
C GLY A 61 0.44 -4.45 3.58
N MET A 62 1.08 -4.75 2.45
CA MET A 62 0.90 -6.00 1.70
C MET A 62 1.30 -7.22 2.54
N TYR A 63 2.46 -7.19 3.18
CA TYR A 63 2.92 -8.29 4.03
C TYR A 63 1.98 -8.53 5.22
N ILE A 64 1.52 -7.45 5.86
CA ILE A 64 0.51 -7.52 6.93
C ILE A 64 -0.79 -8.12 6.38
N GLY A 65 -1.27 -7.65 5.22
CA GLY A 65 -2.45 -8.19 4.55
C GLY A 65 -2.31 -9.69 4.22
N TYR A 66 -1.15 -10.10 3.71
CA TYR A 66 -0.85 -11.50 3.41
C TYR A 66 -0.84 -12.39 4.67
N LEU A 67 -0.17 -11.95 5.74
CA LEU A 67 -0.20 -12.67 7.03
C LEU A 67 -1.62 -12.81 7.55
N TRP A 68 -2.44 -11.78 7.37
CA TRP A 68 -3.85 -11.79 7.77
C TRP A 68 -4.69 -12.76 6.95
N LEU A 69 -4.51 -12.78 5.62
CA LEU A 69 -5.20 -13.72 4.73
C LEU A 69 -4.79 -15.17 5.04
N LYS A 70 -3.49 -15.41 5.25
CA LYS A 70 -2.92 -16.71 5.61
C LYS A 70 -3.48 -17.22 6.94
N LYS A 71 -3.60 -16.33 7.94
CA LYS A 71 -4.18 -16.68 9.26
C LYS A 71 -5.65 -17.07 9.17
N ASN A 72 -6.39 -16.54 8.20
CA ASN A 72 -7.81 -16.80 8.02
C ASN A 72 -8.11 -17.95 7.03
N ASN A 73 -7.10 -18.67 6.51
CA ASN A 73 -7.26 -19.67 5.44
C ASN A 73 -8.00 -19.12 4.20
N LEU A 74 -7.88 -17.82 3.92
CA LEU A 74 -8.53 -17.15 2.79
C LEU A 74 -7.61 -17.02 1.57
N THR A 75 -6.42 -17.61 1.63
CA THR A 75 -5.49 -17.74 0.52
C THR A 75 -5.83 -19.00 -0.27
N GLU A 76 -6.39 -18.83 -1.47
CA GLU A 76 -6.29 -19.82 -2.55
C GLU A 76 -4.89 -19.77 -3.18
#